data_AF-A0A316AEC9-F1
#
_entry.id   AF-A0A316AEC9-F1
#
_cell.length_a   1.000
_cell.length_b   1.000
_cell.length_c   1.000
_cell.angle_alpha   90.00
_cell.angle_beta   90.00
_cell.angle_gamma   90.00
#
_symmetry.space_group_name_H-M   'P 1'
#
loop_
_entity.id
_entity.type
_entity.pdbx_description
1 polymer ?
#
loop_
_entity_poly.entity_id
_entity_poly.type
_entity_poly.pdbx_seq_one_letter_code
_entity_poly.pdbx_strand_id
1 'polypeptide(L)'
;MYAAYIGKKLIELVNKREGKNRSTQEFYDEVYIPLFFLNERYLQHVNNSKFDQVYKQKRKTPLTSVVLASALTDQHSKIQTDAPDGSFFLGGAAAEISAGTSGQVTDILPPITTDEVYASWIGAAMGVGVSGGLNLLIDSDEVLLALYDGWFRYREYLTQTPNLKPHQVNTWNGYWVTNFFDDLYDDNYPFANKEPEVKTDSKTGIASVETTPWIKVIFALAEKMPKQIINTYVYSLSQRNTTIGFISLELPAVLFLNELYKKISKEESIITNTESLATLYDTALGFQKACELGKIGIPALEPKQLREHIPSFHREGKPFKTPKNQNDSILLTYNFYQTWIIAMLNNQQLIDLTKKFASALNDFSNQKDRSKTIKSRSVDELLKASNRRSFIEQLAKLVTENESQESTFYQTVDELANIVITIPLTDFPLFMALLKLKYALLQPKK
;
A
#
# COMPACT_ATOMS: atom_id res chain seq x y z
N MET A 1 -14.41 -17.93 -11.29
CA MET A 1 -13.49 -17.40 -10.25
C MET A 1 -12.68 -16.24 -10.84
N TYR A 2 -12.30 -15.24 -10.03
CA TYR A 2 -11.69 -14.01 -10.56
C TYR A 2 -10.30 -14.21 -11.20
N ALA A 3 -9.49 -15.17 -10.73
CA ALA A 3 -8.23 -15.50 -11.39
C ALA A 3 -8.45 -15.94 -12.86
N ALA A 4 -9.45 -16.79 -13.13
CA ALA A 4 -9.76 -17.20 -14.50
C ALA A 4 -10.16 -16.02 -15.40
N TYR A 5 -10.92 -15.06 -14.88
CA TYR A 5 -11.28 -13.84 -15.60
C TYR A 5 -10.02 -13.02 -15.96
N ILE A 6 -9.13 -12.78 -15.01
CA ILE A 6 -7.87 -12.05 -15.24
C ILE A 6 -6.98 -12.78 -16.25
N GLY A 7 -6.90 -14.11 -16.17
CA GLY A 7 -6.15 -14.92 -17.12
C GLY A 7 -6.66 -14.78 -18.56
N LYS A 8 -7.98 -14.89 -18.76
CA LYS A 8 -8.61 -14.68 -20.09
C LYS A 8 -8.34 -13.28 -20.63
N LYS A 9 -8.51 -12.25 -19.78
CA LYS A 9 -8.24 -10.87 -20.15
C LYS A 9 -6.78 -10.66 -20.58
N LEU A 10 -5.81 -11.25 -19.87
CA LEU A 10 -4.41 -11.18 -20.29
C LEU A 10 -4.20 -11.81 -21.67
N ILE A 11 -4.75 -13.01 -21.89
CA ILE A 11 -4.61 -13.73 -23.17
C ILE A 11 -5.13 -12.87 -24.32
N GLU A 12 -6.32 -12.27 -24.17
CA GLU A 12 -6.90 -11.36 -25.16
C GLU A 12 -5.98 -10.16 -25.45
N LEU A 13 -5.43 -9.54 -24.41
CA LEU A 13 -4.52 -8.40 -24.54
C LEU A 13 -3.23 -8.77 -25.27
N VAL A 14 -2.60 -9.90 -24.91
CA VAL A 14 -1.36 -10.36 -25.53
C VAL A 14 -1.60 -10.80 -26.97
N ASN A 15 -2.68 -11.54 -27.24
CA ASN A 15 -3.07 -11.91 -28.60
C ASN A 15 -3.26 -10.68 -29.48
N LYS A 16 -3.97 -9.65 -28.98
CA LYS A 16 -4.14 -8.38 -29.68
C LYS A 16 -2.80 -7.67 -29.93
N ARG A 17 -1.91 -7.63 -28.93
CA ARG A 17 -0.58 -7.03 -29.03
C ARG A 17 0.31 -7.73 -30.07
N GLU A 18 0.22 -9.05 -30.15
CA GLU A 18 1.06 -9.88 -31.04
C GLU A 18 0.43 -10.16 -32.41
N GLY A 19 -0.80 -9.72 -32.66
CA GLY A 19 -1.54 -10.04 -33.89
C GLY A 19 -1.85 -11.54 -34.04
N LYS A 20 -2.06 -12.24 -32.92
CA LYS A 20 -2.36 -13.67 -32.85
C LYS A 20 -3.77 -13.91 -32.35
N ASN A 21 -4.26 -15.14 -32.47
CA ASN A 21 -5.59 -15.54 -32.01
C ASN A 21 -5.53 -16.90 -31.31
N ARG A 22 -4.65 -17.02 -30.31
CA ARG A 22 -4.52 -18.25 -29.53
C ARG A 22 -5.74 -18.43 -28.63
N SER A 23 -6.26 -19.64 -28.57
CA SER A 23 -7.15 -20.09 -27.50
C SER A 23 -6.45 -20.07 -26.14
N THR A 24 -7.23 -20.20 -25.07
CA THR A 24 -6.68 -20.27 -23.70
C THR A 24 -5.71 -21.44 -23.55
N GLN A 25 -6.04 -22.61 -24.09
CA GLN A 25 -5.17 -23.78 -24.03
C GLN A 25 -3.90 -23.58 -24.88
N GLU A 26 -4.00 -23.05 -26.10
CA GLU A 26 -2.81 -22.76 -26.92
C GLU A 26 -1.88 -21.76 -26.22
N PHE A 27 -2.43 -20.72 -25.59
CA PHE A 27 -1.60 -19.79 -24.81
C PHE A 27 -0.95 -20.48 -23.60
N TYR A 28 -1.69 -21.35 -22.91
CA TYR A 28 -1.18 -22.14 -21.79
C TYR A 28 0.02 -22.98 -22.23
N ASP A 29 -0.10 -23.69 -23.36
CA ASP A 29 0.91 -24.63 -23.85
C ASP A 29 2.10 -23.96 -24.54
N GLU A 30 1.86 -22.91 -25.33
CA GLU A 30 2.91 -22.25 -26.13
C GLU A 30 3.68 -21.17 -25.37
N VAL A 31 3.06 -20.53 -24.38
CA VAL A 31 3.62 -19.34 -23.73
C VAL A 31 3.86 -19.60 -22.25
N TYR A 32 2.80 -19.95 -21.53
CA TYR A 32 2.85 -20.01 -20.07
C TYR A 32 3.68 -21.20 -19.57
N ILE A 33 3.39 -22.42 -20.02
CA ILE A 33 4.12 -23.63 -19.60
C ILE A 33 5.62 -23.57 -19.89
N PRO A 34 6.07 -23.18 -21.11
CA PRO A 34 7.49 -23.05 -21.41
C PRO A 34 8.22 -22.07 -20.50
N LEU A 35 7.59 -20.94 -20.17
CA LEU A 35 8.18 -19.93 -19.32
C LEU A 35 8.18 -20.33 -17.83
N PHE A 36 7.09 -20.94 -17.35
CA PHE A 36 6.87 -21.18 -15.92
C PHE A 36 7.37 -22.52 -15.42
N PHE A 37 7.19 -23.60 -16.20
CA PHE A 37 7.32 -24.98 -15.71
C PHE A 37 8.31 -25.85 -16.49
N LEU A 38 8.70 -25.52 -17.72
CA LEU A 38 9.71 -26.27 -18.48
C LEU A 38 11.16 -25.96 -18.06
N ASN A 39 11.37 -25.74 -16.76
CA ASN A 39 12.67 -25.53 -16.12
C ASN A 39 12.62 -26.09 -14.69
N GLU A 40 13.71 -26.65 -14.17
CA GLU A 40 13.74 -27.22 -12.80
C GLU A 40 13.44 -26.21 -11.68
N ARG A 41 13.60 -24.91 -11.96
CA ARG A 41 13.28 -23.78 -11.08
C ARG A 41 12.02 -23.10 -11.60
N TYR A 42 10.85 -23.58 -11.17
CA TYR A 42 9.58 -23.00 -11.62
C TYR A 42 9.44 -21.53 -11.20
N LEU A 43 8.67 -20.73 -11.95
CA LEU A 43 8.34 -19.37 -11.51
C LEU A 43 7.20 -19.35 -10.49
N GLN A 44 6.26 -20.29 -10.62
CA GLN A 44 5.09 -20.41 -9.77
C GLN A 44 5.04 -21.78 -9.08
N HIS A 45 4.51 -21.80 -7.88
CA HIS A 45 4.17 -23.02 -7.16
C HIS A 45 2.66 -23.19 -7.07
N VAL A 46 2.17 -24.37 -7.43
CA VAL A 46 0.75 -24.72 -7.37
C VAL A 46 0.62 -25.98 -6.53
N ASN A 47 0.14 -25.80 -5.29
CA ASN A 47 0.02 -26.90 -4.31
C ASN A 47 -0.79 -28.07 -4.89
N ASN A 48 -0.27 -29.29 -4.73
CA ASN A 48 -0.90 -30.55 -5.11
C ASN A 48 -1.10 -30.77 -6.63
N SER A 49 -0.67 -29.85 -7.48
CA SER A 49 -0.63 -30.04 -8.93
C SER A 49 0.31 -31.16 -9.34
N LYS A 50 0.21 -31.63 -10.59
CA LYS A 50 1.15 -32.62 -11.14
C LYS A 50 2.60 -32.11 -11.11
N PHE A 51 2.80 -30.82 -11.36
CA PHE A 51 4.12 -30.17 -11.27
C PHE A 51 4.68 -30.15 -9.83
N ASP A 52 3.86 -29.89 -8.81
CA ASP A 52 4.29 -29.95 -7.40
C ASP A 52 4.63 -31.37 -6.97
N GLN A 53 3.87 -32.37 -7.42
CA GLN A 53 4.12 -33.78 -7.13
C GLN A 53 5.49 -34.23 -7.65
N VAL A 54 5.82 -33.93 -8.91
CA VAL A 54 7.15 -34.27 -9.45
C VAL A 54 8.27 -33.43 -8.81
N TYR A 55 8.01 -32.16 -8.48
CA TYR A 55 8.99 -31.30 -7.80
C TYR A 55 9.36 -31.83 -6.41
N LYS A 56 8.40 -32.34 -5.64
CA LYS A 56 8.65 -32.99 -4.34
C LYS A 56 9.52 -34.25 -4.48
N GLN A 57 9.45 -34.92 -5.62
CA GLN A 57 10.22 -36.14 -5.91
C GLN A 57 11.58 -35.88 -6.57
N LYS A 58 11.98 -34.62 -6.79
CA LYS A 58 13.18 -34.24 -7.55
C LYS A 58 14.51 -34.85 -7.07
N ARG A 59 14.59 -35.24 -5.79
CA ARG A 59 15.77 -35.93 -5.22
C ARG A 59 15.90 -37.39 -5.68
N LYS A 60 14.77 -38.04 -6.01
CA LYS A 60 14.71 -39.42 -6.51
C LYS A 60 14.65 -39.46 -8.03
N THR A 61 13.85 -38.57 -8.62
CA THR A 61 13.64 -38.46 -10.06
C THR A 61 13.96 -37.03 -10.49
N PRO A 62 15.14 -36.77 -11.07
CA PRO A 62 15.53 -35.43 -11.51
C PRO A 62 14.50 -34.80 -12.46
N LEU A 63 14.31 -33.48 -12.38
CA LEU A 63 13.36 -32.71 -13.20
C LEU A 63 13.90 -32.49 -14.62
N THR A 64 14.01 -33.57 -15.39
CA THR A 64 14.39 -33.51 -16.81
C THR A 64 13.21 -33.03 -17.68
N SER A 65 13.51 -32.56 -18.89
CA SER A 65 12.48 -32.16 -19.86
C SER A 65 11.43 -33.26 -20.12
N VAL A 66 11.83 -34.55 -20.06
CA VAL A 66 10.91 -35.69 -20.22
C VAL A 66 9.96 -35.81 -19.04
N VAL A 67 10.46 -35.66 -17.80
CA VAL A 67 9.63 -35.71 -16.58
C VAL A 67 8.63 -34.55 -16.57
N LEU A 68 9.07 -33.36 -16.97
CA LEU A 68 8.22 -32.18 -17.05
C LEU A 68 7.14 -32.31 -18.13
N ALA A 69 7.49 -32.88 -19.30
CA ALA A 69 6.52 -33.16 -20.35
C ALA A 69 5.49 -34.22 -19.91
N SER A 70 5.92 -35.27 -19.19
CA SER A 70 4.99 -36.25 -18.61
C SER A 70 4.04 -35.61 -17.60
N ALA A 71 4.55 -34.72 -16.75
CA ALA A 71 3.72 -33.99 -15.78
C ALA A 71 2.69 -33.08 -16.47
N LEU A 72 3.05 -32.47 -17.59
CA LEU A 72 2.14 -31.68 -18.42
C LEU A 72 1.02 -32.55 -19.04
N THR A 73 1.37 -33.70 -19.62
CA THR A 73 0.38 -34.65 -20.16
C THR A 73 -0.60 -35.11 -19.08
N ASP A 74 -0.09 -35.48 -17.91
CA ASP A 74 -0.92 -35.87 -16.76
C ASP A 74 -1.81 -34.71 -16.28
N GLN A 75 -1.32 -33.48 -16.39
CA GLN A 75 -2.06 -32.28 -16.01
C GLN A 75 -3.22 -32.02 -16.99
N HIS A 76 -2.99 -32.13 -18.31
CA HIS A 76 -4.07 -32.04 -19.31
C HIS A 76 -5.13 -33.12 -19.12
N SER A 77 -4.69 -34.37 -18.93
CA SER A 77 -5.62 -35.48 -18.67
C SER A 77 -6.50 -35.14 -17.46
N LYS A 78 -5.89 -34.70 -16.36
CA LYS A 78 -6.63 -34.32 -15.15
C LYS A 78 -7.65 -33.21 -15.41
N ILE A 79 -7.26 -32.16 -16.15
CA ILE A 79 -8.14 -31.03 -16.48
C ILE A 79 -9.34 -31.47 -17.33
N GLN A 80 -9.15 -32.45 -18.22
CA GLN A 80 -10.19 -32.94 -19.13
C GLN A 80 -11.13 -33.97 -18.51
N THR A 81 -10.64 -34.80 -17.57
CA THR A 81 -11.40 -35.94 -17.04
C THR A 81 -12.01 -35.69 -15.66
N ASP A 82 -11.34 -34.91 -14.81
CA ASP A 82 -11.69 -34.81 -13.41
C ASP A 82 -12.58 -33.59 -13.14
N ALA A 83 -13.42 -33.67 -12.10
CA ALA A 83 -14.15 -32.51 -11.62
C ALA A 83 -13.16 -31.44 -11.10
N PRO A 84 -13.29 -30.16 -11.50
CA PRO A 84 -12.40 -29.09 -11.08
C PRO A 84 -12.24 -28.99 -9.56
N ASP A 85 -11.00 -29.08 -9.09
CA ASP A 85 -10.64 -28.94 -7.67
C ASP A 85 -9.47 -27.96 -7.49
N GLY A 86 -9.27 -27.47 -6.26
CA GLY A 86 -8.23 -26.48 -5.92
C GLY A 86 -6.77 -26.86 -6.22
N SER A 87 -6.47 -28.12 -6.59
CA SER A 87 -5.13 -28.54 -7.06
C SER A 87 -4.83 -28.18 -8.51
N PHE A 88 -5.87 -27.87 -9.30
CA PHE A 88 -5.71 -27.47 -10.71
C PHE A 88 -6.66 -26.35 -11.17
N PHE A 89 -7.70 -26.02 -10.41
CA PHE A 89 -8.49 -24.80 -10.58
C PHE A 89 -8.10 -23.78 -9.50
N LEU A 90 -7.12 -22.92 -9.82
CA LEU A 90 -6.38 -22.15 -8.80
C LEU A 90 -7.21 -21.06 -8.16
N GLY A 91 -7.58 -21.27 -6.89
CA GLY A 91 -8.47 -20.40 -6.12
C GLY A 91 -9.90 -20.92 -6.03
N GLY A 92 -10.18 -22.11 -6.58
CA GLY A 92 -11.43 -22.83 -6.42
C GLY A 92 -11.47 -23.61 -5.11
N ALA A 93 -12.63 -24.19 -4.81
CA ALA A 93 -12.81 -25.01 -3.62
C ALA A 93 -11.93 -26.26 -3.65
N ALA A 94 -11.54 -26.74 -2.48
CA ALA A 94 -10.94 -28.05 -2.33
C ALA A 94 -11.88 -29.16 -2.79
N ALA A 95 -11.31 -30.31 -3.21
CA ALA A 95 -12.10 -31.51 -3.54
C ALA A 95 -12.92 -32.03 -2.35
N GLU A 96 -12.44 -31.83 -1.12
CA GLU A 96 -13.12 -32.25 0.12
C GLU A 96 -13.64 -31.04 0.91
N ILE A 97 -14.89 -31.11 1.38
CA ILE A 97 -15.54 -30.06 2.18
C ILE A 97 -14.81 -29.81 3.51
N SER A 98 -14.15 -30.84 4.05
CA SER A 98 -13.35 -30.78 5.30
C SER A 98 -11.93 -30.23 5.11
N ALA A 99 -11.45 -30.05 3.88
CA ALA A 99 -10.10 -29.55 3.63
C ALA A 99 -9.96 -28.07 3.98
N GLY A 100 -8.79 -27.65 4.46
CA GLY A 100 -8.52 -26.25 4.89
C GLY A 100 -8.67 -25.18 3.79
N THR A 101 -8.88 -25.59 2.53
CA THR A 101 -9.16 -24.75 1.36
C THR A 101 -10.60 -24.88 0.84
N SER A 102 -11.54 -25.40 1.64
CA SER A 102 -12.97 -25.53 1.29
C SER A 102 -13.77 -24.22 1.27
N GLY A 103 -13.11 -23.06 1.38
CA GLY A 103 -13.75 -21.78 1.11
C GLY A 103 -14.27 -21.70 -0.34
N GLN A 104 -15.33 -20.93 -0.57
CA GLN A 104 -15.98 -20.75 -1.88
C GLN A 104 -16.84 -21.93 -2.39
N VAL A 105 -17.28 -22.85 -1.52
CA VAL A 105 -18.36 -23.78 -1.87
C VAL A 105 -19.67 -22.99 -2.02
N THR A 106 -20.35 -23.14 -3.14
CA THR A 106 -21.61 -22.45 -3.45
C THR A 106 -22.59 -23.42 -4.11
N ASP A 107 -23.86 -23.29 -3.75
CA ASP A 107 -24.96 -24.01 -4.41
C ASP A 107 -25.29 -23.39 -5.79
N ILE A 108 -24.73 -22.21 -6.09
CA ILE A 108 -24.77 -21.61 -7.43
C ILE A 108 -23.63 -22.24 -8.23
N LEU A 109 -23.95 -23.22 -9.07
CA LEU A 109 -22.96 -23.95 -9.86
C LEU A 109 -22.89 -23.39 -11.30
N PRO A 110 -22.13 -22.31 -11.57
CA PRO A 110 -21.77 -22.02 -12.95
C PRO A 110 -20.93 -23.20 -13.49
N PRO A 111 -21.14 -23.64 -14.73
CA PRO A 111 -20.35 -24.72 -15.30
C PRO A 111 -18.89 -24.27 -15.40
N ILE A 112 -18.00 -24.91 -14.63
CA ILE A 112 -16.56 -24.66 -14.73
C ILE A 112 -16.05 -25.38 -15.97
N THR A 113 -15.62 -24.62 -16.97
CA THR A 113 -15.07 -25.16 -18.22
C THR A 113 -13.58 -25.44 -18.11
N THR A 114 -13.05 -26.35 -18.94
CA THR A 114 -11.60 -26.57 -19.08
C THR A 114 -10.85 -25.27 -19.39
N ASP A 115 -11.47 -24.41 -20.19
CA ASP A 115 -10.95 -23.09 -20.54
C ASP A 115 -10.79 -22.18 -19.31
N GLU A 116 -11.74 -22.19 -18.37
CA GLU A 116 -11.59 -21.46 -17.10
C GLU A 116 -10.49 -22.04 -16.21
N VAL A 117 -10.29 -23.35 -16.27
CA VAL A 117 -9.22 -24.02 -15.53
C VAL A 117 -7.85 -23.56 -16.04
N TYR A 118 -7.57 -23.64 -17.35
CA TYR A 118 -6.31 -23.13 -17.90
C TYR A 118 -6.10 -21.64 -17.61
N ALA A 119 -7.14 -20.82 -17.79
CA ALA A 119 -7.07 -19.39 -17.50
C ALA A 119 -6.78 -19.10 -16.02
N SER A 120 -7.27 -19.93 -15.08
CA SER A 120 -7.01 -19.74 -13.65
C SER A 120 -5.54 -19.84 -13.28
N TRP A 121 -4.76 -20.66 -13.99
CA TRP A 121 -3.31 -20.77 -13.79
C TRP A 121 -2.59 -19.47 -14.14
N ILE A 122 -2.89 -18.97 -15.35
CA ILE A 122 -2.33 -17.73 -15.88
C ILE A 122 -2.73 -16.56 -14.99
N GLY A 123 -4.01 -16.45 -14.62
CA GLY A 123 -4.48 -15.39 -13.76
C GLY A 123 -3.93 -15.44 -12.34
N ALA A 124 -3.72 -16.63 -11.77
CA ALA A 124 -3.10 -16.74 -10.45
C ALA A 124 -1.63 -16.26 -10.45
N ALA A 125 -0.93 -16.38 -11.59
CA ALA A 125 0.41 -15.85 -11.80
C ALA A 125 0.45 -14.31 -11.92
N MET A 126 -0.70 -13.67 -12.17
CA MET A 126 -0.83 -12.20 -12.24
C MET A 126 -0.94 -11.54 -10.86
N GLY A 127 -0.94 -12.33 -9.78
CA GLY A 127 -1.03 -11.78 -8.43
C GLY A 127 0.16 -10.89 -8.11
N VAL A 128 -0.10 -9.66 -7.67
CA VAL A 128 0.90 -8.73 -7.13
C VAL A 128 1.01 -8.98 -5.64
N GLY A 129 2.07 -9.67 -5.22
CA GLY A 129 2.32 -10.04 -3.83
C GLY A 129 2.86 -8.87 -3.02
N VAL A 130 2.26 -8.61 -1.86
CA VAL A 130 2.65 -7.51 -0.96
C VAL A 130 2.95 -8.01 0.45
N SER A 131 3.73 -7.23 1.19
CA SER A 131 4.05 -7.55 2.59
C SER A 131 2.77 -7.75 3.41
N GLY A 132 2.78 -8.76 4.29
CA GLY A 132 1.57 -9.25 4.96
C GLY A 132 0.95 -10.50 4.33
N GLY A 133 1.54 -11.04 3.26
CA GLY A 133 1.18 -12.36 2.71
C GLY A 133 -0.09 -12.39 1.86
N LEU A 134 -0.52 -11.21 1.40
CA LEU A 134 -1.66 -11.01 0.50
C LEU A 134 -1.18 -10.71 -0.92
N ASN A 135 -2.06 -10.96 -1.88
CA ASN A 135 -1.86 -10.71 -3.30
C ASN A 135 -3.02 -9.87 -3.82
N LEU A 136 -2.73 -9.04 -4.83
CA LEU A 136 -3.70 -8.22 -5.55
C LEU A 136 -3.82 -8.73 -6.99
N LEU A 137 -5.04 -9.02 -7.44
CA LEU A 137 -5.35 -9.10 -8.88
C LEU A 137 -5.94 -7.76 -9.32
N ILE A 138 -5.16 -7.05 -10.13
CA ILE A 138 -5.46 -5.68 -10.57
C ILE A 138 -5.99 -5.74 -12.00
N ASP A 139 -7.25 -5.34 -12.19
CA ASP A 139 -7.87 -5.33 -13.51
C ASP A 139 -7.55 -4.03 -14.26
N SER A 140 -6.35 -3.94 -14.81
CA SER A 140 -5.88 -2.84 -15.64
C SER A 140 -5.01 -3.37 -16.77
N ASP A 141 -5.34 -3.05 -18.02
CA ASP A 141 -4.63 -3.55 -19.21
C ASP A 141 -3.14 -3.23 -19.16
N GLU A 142 -2.79 -2.03 -18.67
CA GLU A 142 -1.41 -1.58 -18.51
C GLU A 142 -0.65 -2.40 -17.46
N VAL A 143 -1.30 -2.70 -16.33
CA VAL A 143 -0.72 -3.55 -15.28
C VAL A 143 -0.55 -4.98 -15.77
N LEU A 144 -1.55 -5.52 -16.46
CA LEU A 144 -1.52 -6.90 -16.95
C LEU A 144 -0.39 -7.09 -17.99
N LEU A 145 -0.25 -6.17 -18.93
CA LEU A 145 0.84 -6.23 -19.91
C LEU A 145 2.21 -6.04 -19.25
N ALA A 146 2.34 -5.08 -18.31
CA ALA A 146 3.59 -4.87 -17.57
C ALA A 146 4.03 -6.13 -16.82
N LEU A 147 3.11 -6.81 -16.13
CA LEU A 147 3.39 -8.05 -15.41
C LEU A 147 3.79 -9.19 -16.34
N TYR A 148 3.10 -9.33 -17.47
CA TYR A 148 3.44 -10.34 -18.48
C TYR A 148 4.89 -10.18 -18.98
N ASP A 149 5.29 -8.96 -19.32
CA ASP A 149 6.67 -8.67 -19.75
C ASP A 149 7.66 -8.91 -18.60
N GLY A 150 7.27 -8.57 -17.38
CA GLY A 150 8.02 -8.82 -16.16
C GLY A 150 8.31 -10.29 -15.87
N TRP A 151 7.48 -11.23 -16.34
CA TRP A 151 7.72 -12.66 -16.15
C TRP A 151 8.96 -13.17 -16.90
N PHE A 152 9.21 -12.64 -18.09
CA PHE A 152 10.41 -12.97 -18.86
C PHE A 152 11.66 -12.41 -18.16
N ARG A 153 11.57 -11.18 -17.64
CA ARG A 153 12.65 -10.59 -16.82
C ARG A 153 12.91 -11.37 -15.54
N TYR A 154 11.86 -11.92 -14.90
CA TYR A 154 12.06 -12.80 -13.74
C TYR A 154 12.82 -14.07 -14.11
N ARG A 155 12.46 -14.69 -15.25
CA ARG A 155 13.15 -15.89 -15.75
C ARG A 155 14.62 -15.63 -16.06
N GLU A 156 14.94 -14.48 -16.66
CA GLU A 156 16.31 -14.03 -16.90
C GLU A 156 17.06 -13.85 -15.57
N TYR A 157 16.47 -13.10 -14.63
CA TYR A 157 17.06 -12.82 -13.32
C TYR A 157 17.32 -14.10 -12.51
N LEU A 158 16.37 -15.04 -12.52
CA LEU A 158 16.50 -16.33 -11.85
C LEU A 158 17.66 -17.14 -12.46
N THR A 159 17.81 -17.13 -13.79
CA THR A 159 18.92 -17.80 -14.49
C THR A 159 20.28 -17.19 -14.12
N GLN A 160 20.36 -15.85 -14.06
CA GLN A 160 21.58 -15.12 -13.72
C GLN A 160 21.95 -15.19 -12.23
N THR A 161 21.00 -15.58 -11.37
CA THR A 161 21.18 -15.67 -9.91
C THR A 161 20.93 -17.11 -9.42
N PRO A 162 21.92 -18.03 -9.51
CA PRO A 162 21.71 -19.46 -9.26
C PRO A 162 21.23 -19.80 -7.84
N ASN A 163 21.63 -19.04 -6.82
CA ASN A 163 21.24 -19.27 -5.42
C ASN A 163 19.89 -18.65 -5.04
N LEU A 164 19.20 -17.96 -5.97
CA LEU A 164 17.88 -17.39 -5.72
C LEU A 164 16.81 -18.47 -5.64
N LYS A 165 15.94 -18.38 -4.64
CA LYS A 165 14.83 -19.28 -4.43
C LYS A 165 13.82 -19.15 -5.60
N PRO A 166 13.35 -20.28 -6.18
CA PRO A 166 12.29 -20.25 -7.19
C PRO A 166 10.91 -20.00 -6.56
N HIS A 167 9.85 -20.03 -7.37
CA HIS A 167 8.45 -19.96 -6.92
C HIS A 167 8.03 -18.61 -6.32
N GLN A 168 8.68 -17.50 -6.70
CA GLN A 168 8.39 -16.17 -6.15
C GLN A 168 7.71 -15.24 -7.15
N VAL A 169 6.99 -15.75 -8.18
CA VAL A 169 6.40 -14.88 -9.22
C VAL A 169 5.53 -13.76 -8.65
N ASN A 170 4.69 -14.01 -7.64
CA ASN A 170 3.86 -12.94 -7.09
C ASN A 170 4.68 -11.91 -6.30
N THR A 171 5.72 -12.34 -5.58
CA THR A 171 6.68 -11.43 -4.93
C THR A 171 7.42 -10.59 -5.97
N TRP A 172 7.86 -11.24 -7.06
CA TRP A 172 8.49 -10.57 -8.19
C TRP A 172 7.57 -9.53 -8.83
N ASN A 173 6.31 -9.88 -9.07
CA ASN A 173 5.29 -8.97 -9.61
C ASN A 173 5.13 -7.71 -8.73
N GLY A 174 5.17 -7.87 -7.40
CA GLY A 174 5.19 -6.76 -6.44
C GLY A 174 6.33 -5.77 -6.69
N TYR A 175 7.55 -6.30 -6.80
CA TYR A 175 8.73 -5.50 -7.13
C TYR A 175 8.61 -4.89 -8.53
N TRP A 176 8.31 -5.72 -9.53
CA TRP A 176 8.32 -5.36 -10.94
C TRP A 176 7.38 -4.21 -11.24
N VAL A 177 6.15 -4.23 -10.73
CA VAL A 177 5.19 -3.12 -10.91
C VAL A 177 5.74 -1.82 -10.34
N THR A 178 6.37 -1.86 -9.16
CA THR A 178 6.96 -0.66 -8.56
C THR A 178 8.23 -0.17 -9.24
N ASN A 179 8.88 -1.03 -10.04
CA ASN A 179 10.06 -0.68 -10.81
C ASN A 179 9.67 -0.16 -12.19
N PHE A 180 8.80 -0.88 -12.89
CA PHE A 180 8.34 -0.56 -14.24
C PHE A 180 7.55 0.75 -14.31
N PHE A 181 6.82 1.10 -13.24
CA PHE A 181 6.09 2.37 -13.15
C PHE A 181 6.88 3.50 -12.49
N ASP A 182 8.15 3.29 -12.18
CA ASP A 182 9.02 4.35 -11.70
C ASP A 182 9.38 5.29 -12.86
N ASP A 183 9.40 6.60 -12.61
CA ASP A 183 9.76 7.60 -13.64
C ASP A 183 11.20 7.43 -14.15
N LEU A 184 12.06 6.77 -13.37
CA LEU A 184 13.45 6.48 -13.75
C LEU A 184 13.60 5.13 -14.45
N TYR A 185 12.53 4.41 -14.76
CA TYR A 185 12.62 3.12 -15.46
C TYR A 185 13.21 3.25 -16.87
N ASP A 186 14.16 2.38 -17.20
CA ASP A 186 14.74 2.26 -18.55
C ASP A 186 14.60 0.79 -19.03
N ASP A 187 13.94 0.60 -20.16
CA ASP A 187 13.66 -0.73 -20.73
C ASP A 187 14.95 -1.46 -21.20
N ASN A 188 16.00 -0.70 -21.55
CA ASN A 188 17.31 -1.28 -21.91
C ASN A 188 18.08 -1.73 -20.67
N TYR A 189 17.85 -1.08 -19.53
CA TYR A 189 18.54 -1.33 -18.27
C TYR A 189 17.55 -1.45 -17.11
N PRO A 190 16.68 -2.48 -17.13
CA PRO A 190 15.51 -2.57 -16.25
C PRO A 190 15.84 -2.64 -14.76
N PHE A 191 17.10 -2.90 -14.40
CA PHE A 191 17.57 -3.01 -13.02
C PHE A 191 18.52 -1.89 -12.59
N ALA A 192 18.91 -0.97 -13.48
CA ALA A 192 19.99 -0.01 -13.19
C ALA A 192 19.67 0.98 -12.05
N ASN A 193 18.42 1.43 -11.97
CA ASN A 193 18.02 2.45 -10.99
C ASN A 193 17.44 1.83 -9.70
N LYS A 194 16.85 0.63 -9.79
CA LYS A 194 16.18 -0.02 -8.68
C LYS A 194 16.24 -1.53 -8.82
N GLU A 195 17.20 -2.14 -8.15
CA GLU A 195 17.34 -3.59 -8.08
C GLU A 195 16.31 -4.22 -7.14
N PRO A 196 15.93 -5.50 -7.34
CA PRO A 196 15.12 -6.21 -6.38
C PRO A 196 15.88 -6.39 -5.06
N GLU A 197 15.26 -6.05 -3.94
CA GLU A 197 15.82 -6.32 -2.61
C GLU A 197 15.90 -7.84 -2.39
N VAL A 198 17.11 -8.37 -2.13
CA VAL A 198 17.36 -9.80 -1.92
C VAL A 198 17.94 -10.04 -0.54
N LYS A 199 17.33 -10.98 0.20
CA LYS A 199 17.87 -11.48 1.47
C LYS A 199 18.47 -12.87 1.29
N THR A 200 19.67 -13.06 1.83
CA THR A 200 20.33 -14.36 1.87
C THR A 200 20.29 -14.94 3.27
N ASP A 201 19.79 -16.17 3.39
CA ASP A 201 19.82 -16.92 4.63
C ASP A 201 21.27 -17.33 4.95
N SER A 202 21.78 -16.89 6.09
CA SER A 202 23.19 -17.08 6.49
C SER A 202 23.57 -18.55 6.76
N LYS A 203 22.59 -19.44 6.97
CA LYS A 203 22.84 -20.86 7.25
C LYS A 203 22.80 -21.70 5.97
N THR A 204 21.90 -21.38 5.05
CA THR A 204 21.66 -22.18 3.83
C THR A 204 22.29 -21.58 2.58
N GLY A 205 22.65 -20.29 2.60
CA GLY A 205 23.15 -19.56 1.44
C GLY A 205 22.09 -19.26 0.37
N ILE A 206 20.83 -19.62 0.62
CA ILE A 206 19.71 -19.41 -0.31
C ILE A 206 19.28 -17.95 -0.24
N ALA A 207 19.22 -17.31 -1.40
CA ALA A 207 18.71 -15.95 -1.56
C ALA A 207 17.20 -15.97 -1.84
N SER A 208 16.47 -14.94 -1.41
CA SER A 208 15.06 -14.75 -1.76
C SER A 208 14.77 -13.28 -2.00
N VAL A 209 13.96 -13.00 -3.02
CA VAL A 209 13.42 -11.65 -3.25
C VAL A 209 12.54 -11.26 -2.05
N GLU A 210 12.73 -10.06 -1.54
CA GLU A 210 11.90 -9.49 -0.48
C GLU A 210 10.53 -9.08 -1.01
N THR A 211 9.49 -9.32 -0.22
CA THR A 211 8.14 -8.92 -0.59
C THR A 211 7.96 -7.41 -0.44
N THR A 212 7.55 -6.77 -1.53
CA THR A 212 7.36 -5.32 -1.60
C THR A 212 6.28 -4.84 -0.62
N PRO A 213 6.52 -3.77 0.15
CA PRO A 213 5.49 -3.13 0.95
C PRO A 213 4.29 -2.70 0.10
N TRP A 214 3.08 -2.98 0.58
CA TRP A 214 1.84 -2.64 -0.15
C TRP A 214 1.77 -1.16 -0.53
N ILE A 215 2.27 -0.28 0.33
CA ILE A 215 2.26 1.17 0.10
C ILE A 215 3.08 1.57 -1.14
N LYS A 216 4.22 0.90 -1.40
CA LYS A 216 5.05 1.15 -2.58
C LYS A 216 4.28 0.82 -3.87
N VAL A 217 3.53 -0.29 -3.87
CA VAL A 217 2.67 -0.67 -4.99
C VAL A 217 1.57 0.37 -5.23
N ILE A 218 0.86 0.79 -4.17
CA ILE A 218 -0.24 1.76 -4.30
C ILE A 218 0.28 3.12 -4.78
N PHE A 219 1.43 3.59 -4.31
CA PHE A 219 2.04 4.83 -4.80
C PHE A 219 2.46 4.74 -6.26
N ALA A 220 3.13 3.65 -6.67
CA ALA A 220 3.51 3.45 -8.07
C ALA A 220 2.29 3.44 -9.01
N LEU A 221 1.21 2.78 -8.60
CA LEU A 221 -0.05 2.81 -9.34
C LEU A 221 -0.65 4.22 -9.41
N ALA A 222 -0.60 4.98 -8.31
CA ALA A 222 -1.16 6.32 -8.25
C ALA A 222 -0.40 7.34 -9.10
N GLU A 223 0.93 7.23 -9.17
CA GLU A 223 1.75 8.07 -10.06
C GLU A 223 1.49 7.72 -11.53
N LYS A 224 1.36 6.43 -11.85
CA LYS A 224 1.14 5.97 -13.22
C LYS A 224 -0.28 6.22 -13.75
N MET A 225 -1.29 5.97 -12.92
CA MET A 225 -2.71 6.03 -13.28
C MET A 225 -3.47 7.04 -12.40
N PRO A 226 -3.08 8.34 -12.41
CA PRO A 226 -3.48 9.33 -11.41
C PRO A 226 -4.97 9.68 -11.38
N LYS A 227 -5.72 9.32 -12.43
CA LYS A 227 -7.13 9.68 -12.60
C LYS A 227 -8.08 8.48 -12.46
N GLN A 228 -7.56 7.30 -12.11
CA GLN A 228 -8.32 6.06 -12.13
C GLN A 228 -8.70 5.57 -10.73
N ILE A 229 -9.91 5.04 -10.60
CA ILE A 229 -10.28 4.23 -9.44
C ILE A 229 -10.19 2.78 -9.88
N ILE A 230 -9.30 2.00 -9.27
CA ILE A 230 -9.03 0.63 -9.70
C ILE A 230 -9.61 -0.36 -8.70
N ASN A 231 -10.45 -1.28 -9.17
CA ASN A 231 -10.94 -2.39 -8.36
C ASN A 231 -9.91 -3.53 -8.39
N THR A 232 -9.47 -3.94 -7.21
CA THR A 232 -8.52 -5.05 -7.04
C THR A 232 -9.17 -6.16 -6.23
N TYR A 233 -8.93 -7.41 -6.62
CA TYR A 233 -9.32 -8.58 -5.83
C TYR A 233 -8.16 -8.99 -4.92
N VAL A 234 -8.40 -8.99 -3.60
CA VAL A 234 -7.36 -9.23 -2.58
C VAL A 234 -7.53 -10.60 -1.93
N TYR A 235 -6.46 -11.40 -1.96
CA TYR A 235 -6.49 -12.81 -1.58
C TYR A 235 -5.11 -13.35 -1.16
N SER A 236 -5.09 -14.55 -0.58
CA SER A 236 -3.88 -15.35 -0.36
C SER A 236 -4.19 -16.80 -0.64
N LEU A 237 -3.42 -17.44 -1.53
CA LEU A 237 -3.45 -18.88 -1.78
C LEU A 237 -2.22 -19.49 -1.15
N SER A 238 -2.41 -20.26 -0.08
CA SER A 238 -1.32 -20.88 0.67
C SER A 238 -1.79 -22.24 1.22
N GLN A 239 -1.31 -22.64 2.39
CA GLN A 239 -1.90 -23.78 3.12
C GLN A 239 -3.35 -23.50 3.54
N ARG A 240 -3.68 -22.23 3.84
CA ARG A 240 -5.04 -21.77 4.10
C ARG A 240 -5.37 -20.63 3.14
N ASN A 241 -6.39 -20.82 2.31
CA ASN A 241 -6.86 -19.79 1.42
C ASN A 241 -7.54 -18.68 2.23
N THR A 242 -7.15 -17.43 1.97
CA THR A 242 -7.78 -16.23 2.56
C THR A 242 -8.30 -15.37 1.44
N THR A 243 -9.57 -14.94 1.52
CA THR A 243 -10.16 -13.98 0.58
C THR A 243 -10.63 -12.78 1.39
N ILE A 244 -10.16 -11.59 1.03
CA ILE A 244 -10.74 -10.32 1.51
C ILE A 244 -11.86 -9.89 0.56
N GLY A 245 -11.63 -10.04 -0.75
CA GLY A 245 -12.61 -9.70 -1.79
C GLY A 245 -12.17 -8.48 -2.59
N PHE A 246 -13.14 -7.79 -3.18
CA PHE A 246 -12.89 -6.60 -3.99
C PHE A 246 -12.68 -5.37 -3.11
N ILE A 247 -11.59 -4.66 -3.37
CA ILE A 247 -11.22 -3.40 -2.72
C ILE A 247 -11.01 -2.36 -3.80
N SER A 248 -11.58 -1.17 -3.60
CA SER A 248 -11.38 -0.04 -4.50
C SER A 248 -10.11 0.74 -4.11
N LEU A 249 -9.23 1.01 -5.07
CA LEU A 249 -8.04 1.84 -4.92
C LEU A 249 -8.33 3.24 -5.48
N GLU A 250 -8.40 4.22 -4.59
CA GLU A 250 -8.70 5.62 -4.91
C GLU A 250 -7.42 6.36 -5.29
N LEU A 251 -6.83 6.02 -6.44
CA LEU A 251 -5.53 6.53 -6.86
C LEU A 251 -5.42 8.07 -6.92
N PRO A 252 -6.45 8.84 -7.35
CA PRO A 252 -6.38 10.31 -7.32
C PRO A 252 -6.17 10.86 -5.91
N ALA A 253 -6.78 10.24 -4.90
CA ALA A 253 -6.61 10.64 -3.52
C ALA A 253 -5.19 10.32 -3.01
N VAL A 254 -4.67 9.16 -3.38
CA VAL A 254 -3.29 8.76 -3.05
C VAL A 254 -2.28 9.73 -3.68
N LEU A 255 -2.47 10.09 -4.94
CA LEU A 255 -1.61 11.06 -5.63
C LEU A 255 -1.68 12.43 -4.96
N PHE A 256 -2.88 12.92 -4.64
CA PHE A 256 -3.06 14.17 -3.94
C PHE A 256 -2.26 14.23 -2.63
N LEU A 257 -2.23 13.13 -1.86
CA LEU A 257 -1.41 13.05 -0.65
C LEU A 257 0.09 13.24 -0.96
N ASN A 258 0.59 12.62 -2.03
CA ASN A 258 1.99 12.74 -2.45
C ASN A 258 2.33 14.16 -2.93
N GLU A 259 1.45 14.79 -3.71
CA GLU A 259 1.61 16.17 -4.15
C GLU A 259 1.61 17.16 -2.97
N LEU A 260 0.68 16.95 -2.03
CA LEU A 260 0.60 17.73 -0.81
C LEU A 260 1.87 17.60 0.03
N TYR A 261 2.40 16.38 0.17
CA TYR A 261 3.67 16.14 0.85
C TYR A 261 4.82 16.92 0.19
N LYS A 262 4.94 16.84 -1.14
CA LYS A 262 5.96 17.58 -1.92
C LYS A 262 5.81 19.09 -1.71
N LYS A 263 4.58 19.61 -1.65
CA LYS A 263 4.30 21.03 -1.39
C LYS A 263 4.73 21.47 0.01
N ILE A 264 4.29 20.76 1.06
CA ILE A 264 4.62 21.08 2.45
C ILE A 264 6.13 20.98 2.69
N SER A 265 6.78 19.94 2.17
CA SER A 265 8.23 19.76 2.29
C SER A 265 9.01 20.96 1.74
N LYS A 266 8.58 21.48 0.58
CA LYS A 266 9.18 22.67 -0.04
C LYS A 266 8.94 23.93 0.79
N GLU A 267 7.71 24.15 1.26
CA GLU A 267 7.36 25.31 2.10
C GLU A 267 8.16 25.34 3.41
N GLU A 268 8.34 24.18 4.06
CA GLU A 268 9.01 24.07 5.36
C GLU A 268 10.53 23.93 5.25
N SER A 269 11.09 23.99 4.02
CA SER A 269 12.51 23.75 3.74
C SER A 269 13.03 22.43 4.35
N ILE A 270 12.13 21.44 4.50
CA ILE A 270 12.46 20.09 4.91
C ILE A 270 13.00 19.42 3.65
N ILE A 271 14.30 19.62 3.42
CA ILE A 271 15.03 18.93 2.35
C ILE A 271 14.92 17.45 2.67
N THR A 272 14.00 16.79 1.97
CA THR A 272 13.97 15.35 1.93
C THR A 272 14.92 14.95 0.82
N ASN A 273 15.90 14.13 1.19
CA ASN A 273 16.78 13.42 0.26
C ASN A 273 15.98 12.89 -0.94
N THR A 274 16.70 12.57 -2.02
CA THR A 274 16.23 11.89 -3.24
C THR A 274 15.40 10.61 -3.04
N GLU A 275 15.16 10.16 -1.80
CA GLU A 275 14.31 9.01 -1.50
C GLU A 275 12.83 9.38 -1.54
N SER A 276 12.07 8.68 -2.40
CA SER A 276 10.63 8.88 -2.57
C SER A 276 9.86 8.72 -1.25
N LEU A 277 8.70 9.39 -1.14
CA LEU A 277 7.75 9.18 -0.04
C LEU A 277 7.47 7.69 0.19
N ALA A 278 7.35 6.92 -0.89
CA ALA A 278 7.11 5.48 -0.84
C ALA A 278 8.21 4.67 -0.12
N THR A 279 9.43 5.19 -0.06
CA THR A 279 10.55 4.55 0.63
C THR A 279 10.46 4.74 2.14
N LEU A 280 10.02 5.92 2.59
CA LEU A 280 10.11 6.35 3.98
C LEU A 280 8.77 6.26 4.75
N TYR A 281 7.66 6.10 4.04
CA TYR A 281 6.32 6.20 4.60
C TYR A 281 5.81 4.87 5.16
N ASP A 282 5.65 4.83 6.48
CA ASP A 282 5.05 3.72 7.22
C ASP A 282 3.61 4.07 7.63
N THR A 283 2.67 3.16 7.38
CA THR A 283 1.27 3.30 7.77
C THR A 283 0.98 2.72 9.15
N ALA A 284 -0.01 3.27 9.86
CA ALA A 284 -0.51 2.74 11.11
C ALA A 284 -1.22 1.39 10.93
N LEU A 285 -1.88 1.22 9.77
CA LEU A 285 -2.58 -0.01 9.41
C LEU A 285 -1.70 -0.89 8.53
N GLY A 286 -1.67 -2.19 8.81
CA GLY A 286 -1.21 -3.18 7.85
C GLY A 286 -2.24 -3.37 6.72
N PHE A 287 -1.81 -3.94 5.59
CA PHE A 287 -2.62 -4.00 4.37
C PHE A 287 -4.00 -4.64 4.57
N GLN A 288 -4.08 -5.77 5.27
CA GLN A 288 -5.35 -6.42 5.57
C GLN A 288 -6.32 -5.49 6.31
N LYS A 289 -5.83 -4.81 7.35
CA LYS A 289 -6.66 -3.90 8.16
C LYS A 289 -7.07 -2.65 7.38
N ALA A 290 -6.19 -2.18 6.49
CA ALA A 290 -6.53 -1.10 5.55
C ALA A 290 -7.65 -1.51 4.60
N CYS A 291 -7.66 -2.76 4.11
CA CYS A 291 -8.74 -3.28 3.26
C CYS A 291 -10.09 -3.36 3.98
N GLU A 292 -10.13 -3.56 5.30
CA GLU A 292 -11.38 -3.57 6.08
C GLU A 292 -12.13 -2.23 6.05
N LEU A 293 -11.49 -1.14 5.61
CA LEU A 293 -12.14 0.15 5.36
C LEU A 293 -13.01 0.14 4.08
N GLY A 294 -13.00 -0.96 3.31
CA GLY A 294 -13.74 -1.14 2.06
C GLY A 294 -13.08 -0.48 0.83
N LYS A 295 -12.22 0.51 1.05
CA LYS A 295 -11.41 1.15 0.01
C LYS A 295 -10.09 1.66 0.55
N ILE A 296 -9.09 1.76 -0.33
CA ILE A 296 -7.78 2.34 -0.04
C ILE A 296 -7.75 3.76 -0.61
N GLY A 297 -7.85 4.74 0.28
CA GLY A 297 -7.67 6.16 0.01
C GLY A 297 -6.99 6.84 1.20
N ILE A 298 -7.11 8.16 1.35
CA ILE A 298 -6.44 8.92 2.43
C ILE A 298 -6.55 8.24 3.81
N PRO A 299 -7.73 7.79 4.30
CA PRO A 299 -7.83 7.21 5.64
C PRO A 299 -6.96 5.95 5.86
N ALA A 300 -6.78 5.14 4.82
CA ALA A 300 -5.93 3.95 4.88
C ALA A 300 -4.43 4.28 5.01
N LEU A 301 -4.06 5.51 4.65
CA LEU A 301 -2.68 6.00 4.63
C LEU A 301 -2.29 6.73 5.92
N GLU A 302 -3.02 6.55 7.03
CA GLU A 302 -2.68 7.16 8.32
C GLU A 302 -1.23 6.82 8.70
N PRO A 303 -0.35 7.82 8.96
CA PRO A 303 1.02 7.57 9.38
C PRO A 303 1.07 6.78 10.68
N LYS A 304 2.03 5.88 10.78
CA LYS A 304 2.32 5.13 12.00
C LYS A 304 2.54 6.09 13.18
N GLN A 305 2.04 5.72 14.37
CA GLN A 305 2.12 6.50 15.63
C GLN A 305 1.37 7.85 15.67
N LEU A 306 0.83 8.36 14.56
CA LEU A 306 0.07 9.62 14.57
C LEU A 306 -1.14 9.55 15.53
N ARG A 307 -1.83 8.41 15.58
CA ARG A 307 -3.02 8.20 16.42
C ARG A 307 -2.80 8.52 17.90
N GLU A 308 -1.57 8.34 18.40
CA GLU A 308 -1.24 8.59 19.80
C GLU A 308 -1.29 10.08 20.16
N HIS A 309 -1.13 10.95 19.17
CA HIS A 309 -1.15 12.41 19.31
C HIS A 309 -2.54 13.02 19.08
N ILE A 310 -3.44 12.29 18.43
CA ILE A 310 -4.81 12.75 18.16
C ILE A 310 -5.64 12.62 19.45
N PRO A 311 -6.28 13.70 19.94
CA PRO A 311 -7.15 13.62 21.10
C PRO A 311 -8.37 12.73 20.82
N SER A 312 -8.94 12.19 21.88
CA SER A 312 -10.21 11.47 21.87
C SER A 312 -11.09 12.00 22.98
N PHE A 313 -12.36 11.59 23.01
CA PHE A 313 -13.30 12.03 24.04
C PHE A 313 -12.77 11.83 25.48
N HIS A 314 -11.93 10.81 25.70
CA HIS A 314 -11.37 10.47 27.02
C HIS A 314 -9.88 10.80 27.19
N ARG A 315 -9.17 11.30 26.15
CA ARG A 315 -7.72 11.51 26.20
C ARG A 315 -7.29 12.74 25.43
N GLU A 316 -6.37 13.51 25.99
CA GLU A 316 -5.86 14.75 25.38
C GLU A 316 -4.90 14.52 24.19
N GLY A 317 -4.45 13.28 23.96
CA GLY A 317 -3.40 12.96 22.99
C GLY A 317 -2.00 13.30 23.52
N LYS A 318 -0.98 12.54 23.10
CA LYS A 318 0.41 12.78 23.51
C LYS A 318 0.93 14.10 22.92
N PRO A 319 1.71 14.88 23.69
CA PRO A 319 2.33 16.09 23.16
C PRO A 319 3.35 15.76 22.06
N PHE A 320 3.50 16.67 21.11
CA PHE A 320 4.60 16.63 20.15
C PHE A 320 5.89 17.16 20.81
N LYS A 321 7.01 16.53 20.51
CA LYS A 321 8.33 16.94 20.99
C LYS A 321 8.84 18.08 20.13
N THR A 322 9.41 19.12 20.74
CA THR A 322 10.09 20.18 20.00
C THR A 322 11.35 19.62 19.31
N PRO A 323 11.54 19.85 18.00
CA PRO A 323 12.75 19.45 17.29
C PRO A 323 14.00 20.12 17.89
N LYS A 324 15.11 19.38 17.99
CA LYS A 324 16.37 19.90 18.56
C LYS A 324 17.08 20.89 17.64
N ASN A 325 16.98 20.68 16.33
CA ASN A 325 17.61 21.54 15.32
C ASN A 325 16.87 21.40 13.97
N GLN A 326 17.41 21.96 12.89
CA GLN A 326 16.81 21.88 11.53
C GLN A 326 17.03 20.53 10.84
N ASN A 327 17.93 19.70 11.36
CA ASN A 327 18.28 18.38 10.81
C ASN A 327 17.73 17.23 11.67
N ASP A 328 16.81 17.53 12.60
CA ASP A 328 16.23 16.50 13.47
C ASP A 328 15.33 15.57 12.65
N SER A 329 15.63 14.27 12.69
CA SER A 329 14.88 13.22 12.00
C SER A 329 13.37 13.24 12.28
N ILE A 330 12.95 13.78 13.44
CA ILE A 330 11.53 13.89 13.78
C ILE A 330 10.75 14.84 12.86
N LEU A 331 11.44 15.78 12.20
CA LEU A 331 10.83 16.72 11.25
C LEU A 331 10.21 15.98 10.07
N LEU A 332 10.86 14.91 9.60
CA LEU A 332 10.32 14.06 8.53
C LEU A 332 9.01 13.41 8.97
N THR A 333 9.00 12.80 10.16
CA THR A 333 7.80 12.19 10.73
C THR A 333 6.67 13.22 10.88
N TYR A 334 7.00 14.42 11.33
CA TYR A 334 6.04 15.50 11.50
C TYR A 334 5.49 16.03 10.18
N ASN A 335 6.31 16.03 9.13
CA ASN A 335 5.84 16.34 7.79
C ASN A 335 4.82 15.30 7.27
N PHE A 336 5.06 14.00 7.51
CA PHE A 336 4.07 12.95 7.21
C PHE A 336 2.75 13.18 7.98
N TYR A 337 2.85 13.50 9.27
CA TYR A 337 1.69 13.79 10.11
C TYR A 337 0.89 14.99 9.60
N GLN A 338 1.58 16.11 9.32
CA GLN A 338 0.94 17.31 8.78
C GLN A 338 0.26 17.02 7.45
N THR A 339 0.96 16.35 6.53
CA THR A 339 0.44 16.00 5.20
C THR A 339 -0.87 15.21 5.34
N TRP A 340 -0.88 14.14 6.12
CA TRP A 340 -2.06 13.31 6.26
C TRP A 340 -3.21 14.03 6.96
N ILE A 341 -2.94 14.78 8.03
CA ILE A 341 -3.98 15.55 8.74
C ILE A 341 -4.60 16.59 7.81
N ILE A 342 -3.77 17.32 7.05
CA ILE A 342 -4.24 18.31 6.08
C ILE A 342 -5.10 17.64 5.00
N ALA A 343 -4.66 16.50 4.46
CA ALA A 343 -5.43 15.76 3.46
C ALA A 343 -6.78 15.27 4.01
N MET A 344 -6.84 14.84 5.27
CA MET A 344 -8.09 14.43 5.93
C MET A 344 -9.04 15.60 6.19
N LEU A 345 -8.51 16.76 6.60
CA LEU A 345 -9.32 17.96 6.86
C LEU A 345 -9.85 18.59 5.58
N ASN A 346 -9.09 18.52 4.48
CA ASN A 346 -9.44 19.05 3.16
C ASN A 346 -10.04 20.47 3.18
N ASN A 347 -9.52 21.35 4.04
CA ASN A 347 -10.00 22.71 4.23
C ASN A 347 -8.82 23.68 4.29
N GLN A 348 -8.47 24.27 3.14
CA GLN A 348 -7.30 25.15 3.01
C GLN A 348 -7.37 26.37 3.94
N GLN A 349 -8.54 26.98 4.11
CA GLN A 349 -8.73 28.14 4.99
C GLN A 349 -8.42 27.78 6.44
N LEU A 350 -8.95 26.66 6.93
CA LEU A 350 -8.67 26.16 8.27
C LEU A 350 -7.17 25.92 8.49
N ILE A 351 -6.48 25.39 7.49
CA ILE A 351 -5.05 25.07 7.59
C ILE A 351 -4.20 26.34 7.69
N ASP A 352 -4.49 27.33 6.84
CA ASP A 352 -3.79 28.61 6.85
C ASP A 352 -4.05 29.37 8.16
N LEU A 353 -5.28 29.33 8.68
CA LEU A 353 -5.60 29.88 9.99
C LEU A 353 -4.93 29.14 11.13
N THR A 354 -4.83 27.81 11.06
CA THR A 354 -4.09 27.03 12.06
C THR A 354 -2.61 27.43 12.09
N LYS A 355 -1.99 27.72 10.94
CA LYS A 355 -0.61 28.25 10.87
C LYS A 355 -0.49 29.63 11.53
N LYS A 356 -1.39 30.57 11.18
CA LYS A 356 -1.41 31.92 11.77
C LYS A 356 -1.63 31.87 13.28
N PHE A 357 -2.59 31.08 13.72
CA PHE A 357 -2.93 30.97 15.12
C PHE A 357 -1.83 30.31 15.95
N ALA A 358 -1.17 29.26 15.45
CA ALA A 358 -0.02 28.68 16.12
C ALA A 358 1.11 29.71 16.34
N SER A 359 1.32 30.60 15.36
CA SER A 359 2.30 31.70 15.46
C SER A 359 1.88 32.73 16.51
N ALA A 360 0.61 33.17 16.46
CA ALA A 360 0.05 34.08 17.43
C ALA A 360 0.13 33.55 18.88
N LEU A 361 -0.14 32.25 19.08
CA LEU A 361 0.02 31.60 20.38
C LEU A 361 1.48 31.57 20.86
N ASN A 362 2.42 31.32 19.95
CA ASN A 362 3.85 31.28 20.28
C ASN A 362 4.38 32.68 20.64
N ASP A 363 3.92 33.72 19.96
CA ASP A 363 4.27 35.10 20.28
C ASP A 363 3.67 35.49 21.63
N PHE A 364 2.39 35.19 21.85
CA PHE A 364 1.70 35.43 23.13
C PHE A 364 2.38 34.74 24.32
N SER A 365 2.81 33.48 24.17
CA SER A 365 3.49 32.75 25.26
C SER A 365 4.92 33.22 25.53
N ASN A 366 5.57 33.88 24.56
CA ASN A 366 6.96 34.32 24.66
C ASN A 366 7.16 35.81 24.96
N GLN A 367 6.09 36.59 25.12
CA GLN A 367 6.18 38.00 25.50
C GLN A 367 7.02 38.19 26.79
N LYS A 368 7.98 39.13 26.74
CA LYS A 368 8.94 39.41 27.82
C LYS A 368 8.34 40.34 28.87
N ASP A 369 7.25 39.93 29.51
CA ASP A 369 6.62 40.67 30.60
C ASP A 369 6.50 39.82 31.89
N ARG A 370 6.03 40.44 32.97
CA ARG A 370 5.86 39.78 34.28
C ARG A 370 4.85 38.62 34.26
N SER A 371 4.01 38.52 33.23
CA SER A 371 2.92 37.54 33.10
C SER A 371 3.27 36.33 32.21
N LYS A 372 4.51 36.24 31.70
CA LYS A 372 4.97 35.16 30.80
C LYS A 372 4.57 33.75 31.26
N THR A 373 4.75 33.41 32.53
CA THR A 373 4.40 32.09 33.08
C THR A 373 2.90 31.81 33.04
N ILE A 374 2.08 32.84 33.29
CA ILE A 374 0.61 32.73 33.24
C ILE A 374 0.18 32.53 31.79
N LYS A 375 0.66 33.37 30.87
CA LYS A 375 0.37 33.28 29.42
C LYS A 375 0.75 31.91 28.84
N SER A 376 1.94 31.41 29.17
CA SER A 376 2.38 30.07 28.74
C SER A 376 1.46 28.96 29.26
N ARG A 377 1.00 29.06 30.51
CA ARG A 377 0.08 28.08 31.09
C ARG A 377 -1.30 28.13 30.42
N SER A 378 -1.82 29.30 30.10
CA SER A 378 -3.11 29.44 29.40
C SER A 378 -3.06 28.83 28.00
N VAL A 379 -1.93 28.99 27.29
CA VAL A 379 -1.71 28.30 26.00
C VAL A 379 -1.65 26.78 26.18
N ASP A 380 -0.96 26.27 27.21
CA ASP A 380 -0.93 24.84 27.50
C ASP A 380 -2.32 24.28 27.83
N GLU A 381 -3.15 25.03 28.57
CA GLU A 381 -4.53 24.64 28.89
C GLU A 381 -5.44 24.64 27.64
N LEU A 382 -5.28 25.60 26.73
CA LEU A 382 -5.96 25.61 25.43
C LEU A 382 -5.58 24.39 24.59
N LEU A 383 -4.28 24.10 24.49
CA LEU A 383 -3.79 22.96 23.72
C LEU A 383 -4.25 21.62 24.33
N LYS A 384 -4.51 21.53 25.63
CA LYS A 384 -5.06 20.30 26.25
C LYS A 384 -6.53 20.02 25.92
N ALA A 385 -7.24 20.96 25.28
CA ALA A 385 -8.64 20.75 24.93
C ALA A 385 -8.86 19.47 24.11
N SER A 386 -9.77 18.61 24.58
CA SER A 386 -10.11 17.33 23.95
C SER A 386 -11.34 17.40 23.04
N ASN A 387 -12.12 18.48 23.15
CA ASN A 387 -13.36 18.68 22.42
C ASN A 387 -13.63 20.17 22.17
N ARG A 388 -14.51 20.44 21.20
CA ARG A 388 -14.83 21.80 20.73
C ARG A 388 -15.29 22.72 21.84
N ARG A 389 -16.13 22.24 22.76
CA ARG A 389 -16.64 23.05 23.87
C ARG A 389 -15.50 23.54 24.76
N SER A 390 -14.67 22.61 25.23
CA SER A 390 -13.53 22.93 26.08
C SER A 390 -12.54 23.88 25.39
N PHE A 391 -12.34 23.71 24.07
CA PHE A 391 -11.48 24.61 23.30
C PHE A 391 -12.03 26.04 23.26
N ILE A 392 -13.32 26.23 22.97
CA ILE A 392 -13.94 27.56 22.93
C ILE A 392 -13.93 28.22 24.33
N GLU A 393 -14.18 27.45 25.40
CA GLU A 393 -14.10 27.96 26.77
C GLU A 393 -12.69 28.45 27.12
N GLN A 394 -11.64 27.71 26.72
CA GLN A 394 -10.25 28.12 26.95
C GLN A 394 -9.83 29.29 26.04
N LEU A 395 -10.35 29.33 24.81
CA LEU A 395 -10.11 30.43 23.88
C LEU A 395 -10.68 31.75 24.43
N ALA A 396 -11.89 31.72 24.99
CA ALA A 396 -12.52 32.88 25.61
C ALA A 396 -11.73 33.41 26.82
N LYS A 397 -11.17 32.52 27.65
CA LYS A 397 -10.29 32.92 28.76
C LYS A 397 -9.03 33.63 28.27
N LEU A 398 -8.42 33.09 27.21
CA LEU A 398 -7.20 33.64 26.63
C LEU A 398 -7.43 35.07 26.09
N VAL A 399 -8.61 35.33 25.50
CA VAL A 399 -9.06 36.67 25.07
C VAL A 399 -9.20 37.63 26.25
N THR A 400 -9.73 37.17 27.39
CA THR A 400 -9.90 38.01 28.59
C THR A 400 -8.59 38.30 29.32
N GLU A 401 -7.60 37.41 29.25
CA GLU A 401 -6.30 37.54 29.92
C GLU A 401 -5.31 38.41 29.13
N ASN A 402 -5.57 38.68 27.86
CA ASN A 402 -4.76 39.59 27.06
C ASN A 402 -5.25 41.04 27.31
N GLU A 403 -4.59 41.78 28.20
CA GLU A 403 -4.95 43.20 28.45
C GLU A 403 -4.56 44.13 27.28
N SER A 404 -3.68 43.66 26.39
CA SER A 404 -3.23 44.40 25.21
C SER A 404 -4.25 44.18 24.11
N GLN A 405 -5.05 45.20 23.76
CA GLN A 405 -5.90 45.17 22.56
C GLN A 405 -5.07 45.17 21.26
N GLU A 406 -4.16 44.20 21.09
CA GLU A 406 -3.51 43.94 19.80
C GLU A 406 -4.58 43.44 18.83
N SER A 407 -5.11 44.38 18.03
CA SER A 407 -6.20 44.15 17.07
C SER A 407 -6.02 42.88 16.22
N THR A 408 -4.79 42.53 15.87
CA THR A 408 -4.42 41.37 15.05
C THR A 408 -4.56 40.03 15.79
N PHE A 409 -4.26 39.96 17.09
CA PHE A 409 -4.45 38.74 17.89
C PHE A 409 -5.93 38.41 18.03
N TYR A 410 -6.75 39.40 18.39
CA TYR A 410 -8.20 39.24 18.51
C TYR A 410 -8.86 38.88 17.18
N GLN A 411 -8.44 39.49 16.07
CA GLN A 411 -8.91 39.11 14.73
C GLN A 411 -8.60 37.65 14.42
N THR A 412 -7.37 37.21 14.70
CA THR A 412 -6.97 35.80 14.46
C THR A 412 -7.78 34.83 15.33
N VAL A 413 -8.04 35.20 16.59
CA VAL A 413 -8.86 34.40 17.51
C VAL A 413 -10.31 34.33 17.05
N ASP A 414 -10.90 35.45 16.64
CA ASP A 414 -12.29 35.53 16.17
C ASP A 414 -12.49 34.74 14.88
N GLU A 415 -11.60 34.92 13.89
CA GLU A 415 -11.60 34.14 12.65
C GLU A 415 -11.51 32.64 12.93
N LEU A 416 -10.61 32.23 13.85
CA LEU A 416 -10.48 30.82 14.22
C LEU A 416 -11.73 30.30 14.94
N ALA A 417 -12.28 31.05 15.88
CA ALA A 417 -13.50 30.66 16.61
C ALA A 417 -14.66 30.42 15.63
N ASN A 418 -14.84 31.33 14.67
CA ASN A 418 -15.87 31.24 13.64
C ASN A 418 -15.70 29.97 12.80
N ILE A 419 -14.47 29.64 12.37
CA ILE A 419 -14.25 28.40 11.62
C ILE A 419 -14.43 27.17 12.51
N VAL A 420 -13.88 27.14 13.73
CA VAL A 420 -13.93 25.98 14.63
C VAL A 420 -15.36 25.57 14.98
N ILE A 421 -16.29 26.52 15.05
CA ILE A 421 -17.71 26.24 15.25
C ILE A 421 -18.31 25.47 14.05
N THR A 422 -17.83 25.74 12.84
CA THR A 422 -18.27 25.09 11.59
C THR A 422 -17.58 23.76 11.29
N ILE A 423 -16.47 23.44 11.95
CA ILE A 423 -15.76 22.16 11.76
C ILE A 423 -16.66 20.99 12.21
N PRO A 424 -16.78 19.92 11.39
CA PRO A 424 -17.46 18.69 11.79
C PRO A 424 -16.86 18.12 13.10
N LEU A 425 -17.70 17.58 13.98
CA LEU A 425 -17.24 17.05 15.27
C LEU A 425 -16.20 15.93 15.12
N THR A 426 -16.25 15.19 14.00
CA THR A 426 -15.29 14.14 13.65
C THR A 426 -13.90 14.67 13.30
N ASP A 427 -13.82 15.92 12.85
CA ASP A 427 -12.60 16.54 12.31
C ASP A 427 -11.91 17.42 13.36
N PHE A 428 -12.65 17.83 14.39
CA PHE A 428 -12.11 18.60 15.50
C PHE A 428 -10.86 17.97 16.15
N PRO A 429 -10.79 16.64 16.40
CA PRO A 429 -9.57 16.02 16.90
C PRO A 429 -8.35 16.19 15.98
N LEU A 430 -8.57 16.11 14.67
CA LEU A 430 -7.52 16.29 13.66
C LEU A 430 -7.03 17.74 13.64
N PHE A 431 -7.96 18.70 13.70
CA PHE A 431 -7.63 20.12 13.87
C PHE A 431 -6.76 20.36 15.11
N MET A 432 -7.16 19.81 16.26
CA MET A 432 -6.37 19.96 17.50
C MET A 432 -4.98 19.34 17.39
N ALA A 433 -4.85 18.18 16.75
CA ALA A 433 -3.55 17.57 16.50
C ALA A 433 -2.67 18.45 15.59
N LEU A 434 -3.24 19.02 14.53
CA LEU A 434 -2.53 19.94 13.63
C LEU A 434 -2.05 21.20 14.35
N LEU A 435 -2.90 21.80 15.18
CA LEU A 435 -2.57 22.99 15.95
C LEU A 435 -1.41 22.72 16.92
N LYS A 436 -1.49 21.62 17.68
CA LYS A 436 -0.41 21.19 18.59
C LYS A 436 0.91 20.98 17.86
N LEU A 437 0.85 20.32 16.70
CA LEU A 437 2.02 20.01 15.90
C LEU A 437 2.70 21.29 15.39
N LYS A 438 1.90 22.20 14.80
CA LYS A 438 2.40 23.50 14.31
C LYS A 438 2.98 24.35 15.44
N TYR A 439 2.32 24.39 16.59
CA TYR A 439 2.85 25.10 17.76
C TYR A 439 4.19 24.51 18.22
N ALA A 440 4.31 23.18 18.30
CA ALA A 440 5.54 22.51 18.72
C ALA A 440 6.73 22.76 17.76
N LEU A 441 6.46 22.94 16.46
CA LEU A 441 7.48 23.28 15.45
C LEU A 441 8.00 24.73 15.57
N LEU A 442 7.20 25.63 16.14
CA LEU A 442 7.55 27.05 16.35
C LEU A 442 8.27 27.30 17.68
N GLN A 443 8.18 26.37 18.62
CA GLN A 443 8.84 26.50 19.93
C GLN A 443 10.37 26.62 19.76
N PRO A 444 11.04 27.42 20.61
CA PRO A 444 12.48 27.56 20.57
C PRO A 444 13.15 26.20 20.73
N LYS A 445 14.06 25.90 19.80
CA LYS A 445 14.81 24.64 19.79
C LYS A 445 15.72 24.60 21.02
N LYS A 446 15.60 23.55 21.82
CA LYS A 446 16.33 23.38 23.08
C LYS A 446 17.75 22.87 22.87
#